data_AF-A0A852J0E1-F1
#
_entry.id   AF-A0A852J0E1-F1
#
_cell.length_a   1.000
_cell.length_b   1.000
_cell.length_c   1.000
_cell.angle_alpha   90.00
_cell.angle_beta   90.00
_cell.angle_gamma   90.00
#
_symmetry.space_group_name_H-M   'P 1'
#
loop_
_entity.id
_entity.type
_entity.pdbx_description
1 polymer ?
#
loop_
_entity_poly.entity_id
_entity_poly.type
_entity_poly.pdbx_seq_one_letter_code
_entity_poly.pdbx_strand_id
1 'polypeptide(L)'
;VDKDALDSQVKDKKNEEAAEKARNEELANESKQMDKMMCLLEERQKNEIRNINKAVSEFQKNFQKPETRREFDLSDPQALKKDRPARLSDSDPRCTVSGLQKFMGEDLNYNQRVRFQKEQLREWSLQQQRDWKNALADQKYADYLYDKNRIELDQKTMEQQRKEEEKRRAVCAAVKDFNRTQASEVAERMNLEKHQKIKDDMDEISNLLQGDLLSENPEQAVSSFGRHRVIPDRWKGMNWDQLMAIRYSQQQQVLEKLRLKEEEHQRDAEWDRQRLQAARAQLLLERQQQRQSRECRRALDSINAELSREQKAKNIYLKEEEYSNVPTEQYYAQFNTTSR
;
A
#
# COMPACT_ATOMS: atom_id res chain seq x y z
N VAL A 1 -112.99 201.01 37.15
CA VAL A 1 -112.71 199.55 37.12
C VAL A 1 -111.41 199.40 36.36
N ASP A 2 -110.35 199.02 37.05
CA ASP A 2 -108.97 199.18 36.60
C ASP A 2 -108.55 198.05 35.64
N LYS A 3 -108.90 198.22 34.36
CA LYS A 3 -108.58 197.28 33.29
C LYS A 3 -107.07 197.11 33.08
N ASP A 4 -106.29 198.16 33.33
CA ASP A 4 -104.85 198.18 33.06
C ASP A 4 -104.07 197.27 34.03
N ALA A 5 -104.54 197.15 35.28
CA ALA A 5 -103.98 196.23 36.27
C ALA A 5 -104.27 194.74 35.95
N LEU A 6 -105.47 194.43 35.43
CA LEU A 6 -105.84 193.06 35.03
C LEU A 6 -105.11 192.62 33.75
N ASP A 7 -104.96 193.51 32.76
CA ASP A 7 -104.19 193.22 31.55
C ASP A 7 -102.69 193.01 31.86
N SER A 8 -102.17 193.68 32.89
CA SER A 8 -100.81 193.46 33.39
C SER A 8 -100.65 192.10 34.09
N GLN A 9 -101.60 191.71 34.96
CA GLN A 9 -101.59 190.36 35.59
C GLN A 9 -101.74 189.23 34.57
N VAL A 10 -102.55 189.40 33.53
CA VAL A 10 -102.67 188.41 32.44
C VAL A 10 -101.37 188.33 31.63
N LYS A 11 -100.67 189.45 31.42
CA LYS A 11 -99.34 189.46 30.80
C LYS A 11 -98.31 188.75 31.66
N ASP A 12 -98.26 189.01 32.95
CA ASP A 12 -97.28 188.38 33.86
C ASP A 12 -97.52 186.88 33.98
N LYS A 13 -98.77 186.43 34.09
CA LYS A 13 -99.10 185.00 34.10
C LYS A 13 -98.76 184.32 32.77
N LYS A 14 -98.99 185.00 31.63
CA LYS A 14 -98.54 184.52 30.31
C LYS A 14 -97.02 184.44 30.21
N ASN A 15 -96.30 185.37 30.83
CA ASN A 15 -94.84 185.35 30.88
C ASN A 15 -94.31 184.22 31.77
N GLU A 16 -94.93 183.95 32.92
CA GLU A 16 -94.60 182.80 33.78
C GLU A 16 -94.89 181.47 33.09
N GLU A 17 -96.07 181.32 32.46
CA GLU A 17 -96.40 180.13 31.67
C GLU A 17 -95.42 179.94 30.51
N ALA A 18 -95.03 181.01 29.83
CA ALA A 18 -94.00 180.95 28.78
C ALA A 18 -92.62 180.56 29.33
N ALA A 19 -92.25 181.05 30.52
CA ALA A 19 -90.97 180.72 31.17
C ALA A 19 -90.94 179.27 31.69
N GLU A 20 -92.03 178.77 32.28
CA GLU A 20 -92.17 177.35 32.63
C GLU A 20 -92.14 176.46 31.39
N LYS A 21 -92.83 176.87 30.32
CA LYS A 21 -92.83 176.11 29.07
C LYS A 21 -91.41 176.07 28.46
N ALA A 22 -90.67 177.17 28.48
CA ALA A 22 -89.27 177.22 28.06
C ALA A 22 -88.38 176.30 28.92
N ARG A 23 -88.52 176.32 30.26
CA ARG A 23 -87.79 175.40 31.16
C ARG A 23 -88.13 173.94 30.90
N ASN A 24 -89.40 173.61 30.71
CA ASN A 24 -89.84 172.25 30.39
C ASN A 24 -89.33 171.80 29.01
N GLU A 25 -89.26 172.71 28.03
CA GLU A 25 -88.66 172.44 26.72
C GLU A 25 -87.15 172.21 26.82
N GLU A 26 -86.42 172.97 27.66
CA GLU A 26 -85.00 172.74 27.95
C GLU A 26 -84.77 171.37 28.61
N LEU A 27 -85.50 171.04 29.67
CA LEU A 27 -85.41 169.72 30.32
C LEU A 27 -85.78 168.57 29.38
N ALA A 28 -86.81 168.74 28.54
CA ALA A 28 -87.17 167.75 27.53
C ALA A 28 -86.06 167.59 26.47
N ASN A 29 -85.37 168.67 26.11
CA ASN A 29 -84.23 168.63 25.19
C ASN A 29 -83.01 167.95 25.84
N GLU A 30 -82.73 168.20 27.12
CA GLU A 30 -81.68 167.49 27.87
C GLU A 30 -81.99 165.99 27.99
N SER A 31 -83.23 165.61 28.31
CA SER A 31 -83.65 164.20 28.34
C SER A 31 -83.44 163.52 26.98
N LYS A 32 -83.80 164.18 25.87
CA LYS A 32 -83.54 163.67 24.51
C LYS A 32 -82.04 163.51 24.23
N GLN A 33 -81.20 164.43 24.71
CA GLN A 33 -79.75 164.32 24.57
C GLN A 33 -79.19 163.14 25.38
N MET A 34 -79.68 162.94 26.60
CA MET A 34 -79.28 161.81 27.47
C MET A 34 -79.73 160.47 26.90
N ASP A 35 -80.96 160.35 26.39
CA ASP A 35 -81.44 159.13 25.72
C ASP A 35 -80.60 158.80 24.49
N LYS A 36 -80.27 159.83 23.68
CA LYS A 36 -79.38 159.66 22.53
C LYS A 36 -77.98 159.18 22.96
N MET A 37 -77.45 159.71 24.06
CA MET A 37 -76.16 159.28 24.60
C MET A 37 -76.24 157.82 25.10
N MET A 38 -77.32 157.43 25.76
CA MET A 38 -77.56 156.06 26.22
C MET A 38 -77.64 155.07 25.07
N CYS A 39 -78.38 155.38 23.99
CA CYS A 39 -78.43 154.52 22.80
C CYS A 39 -77.04 154.32 22.17
N LEU A 40 -76.23 155.39 22.07
CA LEU A 40 -74.86 155.29 21.55
C LEU A 40 -73.96 154.42 22.44
N LEU A 41 -74.07 154.55 23.76
CA LEU A 41 -73.32 153.70 24.71
C LEU A 41 -73.76 152.23 24.63
N GLU A 42 -75.06 151.96 24.48
CA GLU A 42 -75.59 150.62 24.33
C GLU A 42 -75.13 149.97 23.01
N GLU A 43 -75.15 150.71 21.90
CA GLU A 43 -74.60 150.25 20.62
C GLU A 43 -73.10 149.95 20.70
N ARG A 44 -72.34 150.81 21.38
CA ARG A 44 -70.91 150.58 21.64
C ARG A 44 -70.69 149.31 22.45
N GLN A 45 -71.44 149.11 23.53
CA GLN A 45 -71.36 147.92 24.36
C GLN A 45 -71.72 146.65 23.57
N LYS A 46 -72.80 146.68 22.76
CA LYS A 46 -73.18 145.57 21.88
C LYS A 46 -72.07 145.23 20.88
N ASN A 47 -71.41 146.24 20.31
CA ASN A 47 -70.28 146.05 19.41
C ASN A 47 -69.05 145.48 20.13
N GLU A 48 -68.73 145.93 21.33
CA GLU A 48 -67.64 145.38 22.15
C GLU A 48 -67.88 143.91 22.52
N ILE A 49 -69.09 143.55 22.97
CA ILE A 49 -69.49 142.16 23.25
C ILE A 49 -69.35 141.30 21.98
N ARG A 50 -69.82 141.81 20.83
CA ARG A 50 -69.69 141.11 19.56
C ARG A 50 -68.22 140.90 19.18
N ASN A 51 -67.37 141.89 19.39
CA ASN A 51 -65.93 141.80 19.09
C ASN A 51 -65.22 140.80 20.01
N ILE A 52 -65.53 140.80 21.32
CA ILE A 52 -64.97 139.82 22.26
C ILE A 52 -65.40 138.40 21.89
N ASN A 53 -66.68 138.18 21.59
CA ASN A 53 -67.17 136.85 21.21
C ASN A 53 -66.54 136.36 19.89
N LYS A 54 -66.29 137.27 18.93
CA LYS A 54 -65.53 136.96 17.71
C LYS A 54 -64.09 136.55 18.05
N ALA A 55 -63.38 137.32 18.87
CA ALA A 55 -62.02 137.02 19.27
C ALA A 55 -61.90 135.68 20.04
N VAL A 56 -62.84 135.38 20.95
CA VAL A 56 -62.90 134.09 21.66
C VAL A 56 -63.15 132.95 20.68
N SER A 57 -64.10 133.12 19.75
CA SER A 57 -64.41 132.11 18.74
C SER A 57 -63.22 131.85 17.80
N GLU A 58 -62.50 132.90 17.39
CA GLU A 58 -61.27 132.81 16.62
C GLU A 58 -60.16 132.09 17.40
N PHE A 59 -59.99 132.42 18.68
CA PHE A 59 -59.01 131.76 19.54
C PHE A 59 -59.33 130.27 19.71
N GLN A 60 -60.58 129.91 19.98
CA GLN A 60 -61.01 128.51 20.10
C GLN A 60 -60.78 127.76 18.79
N LYS A 61 -61.17 128.35 17.66
CA LYS A 61 -60.99 127.74 16.33
C LYS A 61 -59.52 127.51 15.98
N ASN A 62 -58.64 128.44 16.36
CA ASN A 62 -57.23 128.37 15.98
C ASN A 62 -56.38 127.55 16.95
N PHE A 63 -56.66 127.60 18.26
CA PHE A 63 -55.78 127.06 19.30
C PHE A 63 -56.40 125.95 20.16
N GLN A 64 -57.71 125.69 20.06
CA GLN A 64 -58.39 124.65 20.85
C GLN A 64 -58.96 123.53 19.97
N LYS A 65 -58.30 123.24 18.85
CA LYS A 65 -58.69 122.13 17.99
C LYS A 65 -58.47 120.80 18.72
N PRO A 66 -59.30 119.77 18.48
CA PRO A 66 -59.07 118.44 19.03
C PRO A 66 -57.70 117.86 18.67
N GLU A 67 -57.21 118.14 17.46
CA GLU A 67 -55.92 117.61 16.98
C GLU A 67 -54.71 118.17 17.74
N THR A 68 -54.84 119.35 18.36
CA THR A 68 -53.74 120.00 19.10
C THR A 68 -53.68 119.59 20.58
N ARG A 69 -54.51 118.63 21.00
CA ARG A 69 -54.48 118.08 22.37
C ARG A 69 -53.25 117.20 22.56
N ARG A 70 -52.71 117.17 23.77
CA ARG A 70 -51.54 116.36 24.12
C ARG A 70 -51.80 114.86 23.94
N GLU A 71 -52.99 114.41 24.30
CA GLU A 71 -53.46 113.03 24.18
C GLU A 71 -54.23 112.72 22.87
N PHE A 72 -54.09 113.57 21.84
CA PHE A 72 -54.80 113.33 20.58
C PHE A 72 -54.35 112.01 19.93
N ASP A 73 -53.07 111.64 20.04
CA ASP A 73 -52.53 110.37 19.57
C ASP A 73 -53.27 109.14 20.11
N LEU A 74 -53.74 109.19 21.37
CA LEU A 74 -54.53 108.13 22.00
C LEU A 74 -56.00 108.13 21.58
N SER A 75 -56.53 109.29 21.20
CA SER A 75 -57.95 109.48 20.85
C SER A 75 -58.22 109.65 19.35
N ASP A 76 -57.17 109.58 18.53
CA ASP A 76 -57.24 109.73 17.08
C ASP A 76 -58.08 108.59 16.47
N PRO A 77 -59.21 108.88 15.81
CA PRO A 77 -60.03 107.87 15.16
C PRO A 77 -59.29 107.06 14.09
N GLN A 78 -58.17 107.57 13.58
CA GLN A 78 -57.34 106.92 12.58
C GLN A 78 -56.08 106.25 13.16
N ALA A 79 -55.90 106.19 14.49
CA ALA A 79 -54.71 105.64 15.14
C ALA A 79 -54.35 104.24 14.60
N LEU A 80 -55.34 103.33 14.50
CA LEU A 80 -55.13 101.96 14.00
C LEU A 80 -54.70 101.88 12.53
N LYS A 81 -55.00 102.91 11.72
CA LYS A 81 -54.58 102.97 10.31
C LYS A 81 -53.16 103.52 10.18
N LYS A 82 -52.73 104.37 11.11
CA LYS A 82 -51.39 104.96 11.15
C LYS A 82 -50.37 104.03 11.82
N ASP A 83 -50.84 103.15 12.69
CA ASP A 83 -50.00 102.19 13.41
C ASP A 83 -49.41 101.12 12.47
N ARG A 84 -48.22 100.62 12.81
CA ARG A 84 -47.54 99.59 12.03
C ARG A 84 -47.80 98.22 12.66
N PRO A 85 -47.91 97.15 11.86
CA PRO A 85 -47.93 95.79 12.39
C PRO A 85 -46.76 95.52 13.34
N ALA A 86 -47.03 94.73 14.39
CA ALA A 86 -46.07 94.38 15.43
C ALA A 86 -44.80 93.69 14.87
N ARG A 87 -44.92 92.99 13.73
CA ARG A 87 -43.83 92.39 12.96
C ARG A 87 -44.08 92.64 11.47
N LEU A 88 -43.11 93.27 10.78
CA LEU A 88 -43.22 93.54 9.34
C LEU A 88 -42.58 92.46 8.47
N SER A 89 -41.50 91.85 8.95
CA SER A 89 -40.78 90.79 8.25
C SER A 89 -40.06 89.87 9.23
N ASP A 90 -39.57 88.73 8.76
CA ASP A 90 -38.81 87.78 9.59
C ASP A 90 -37.45 88.34 10.05
N SER A 91 -36.95 89.36 9.35
CA SER A 91 -35.70 90.05 9.66
C SER A 91 -35.93 91.46 10.21
N ASP A 92 -37.11 91.73 10.77
CA ASP A 92 -37.44 93.03 11.36
C ASP A 92 -36.55 93.29 12.59
N PRO A 93 -35.67 94.31 12.56
CA PRO A 93 -34.73 94.57 13.67
C PRO A 93 -35.44 95.04 14.94
N ARG A 94 -36.71 95.46 14.88
CA ARG A 94 -37.52 95.85 16.05
C ARG A 94 -37.96 94.64 16.88
N CYS A 95 -38.02 93.46 16.27
CA CYS A 95 -38.41 92.20 16.92
C CYS A 95 -37.23 91.63 17.72
N THR A 96 -36.94 92.25 18.87
CA THR A 96 -35.96 91.75 19.84
C THR A 96 -36.51 90.55 20.62
N VAL A 97 -35.61 89.83 21.29
CA VAL A 97 -35.95 88.62 22.07
C VAL A 97 -36.99 88.92 23.17
N SER A 98 -36.94 90.08 23.81
CA SER A 98 -37.90 90.49 24.85
C SER A 98 -39.29 90.83 24.30
N GLY A 99 -39.39 91.17 23.01
CA GLY A 99 -40.65 91.57 22.38
C GLY A 99 -41.61 90.40 22.10
N LEU A 100 -41.15 89.14 22.22
CA LEU A 100 -41.94 87.92 22.03
C LEU A 100 -42.66 87.82 20.66
N GLN A 101 -42.25 88.63 19.67
CA GLN A 101 -42.83 88.62 18.31
C GLN A 101 -42.13 87.64 17.36
N LYS A 102 -40.95 87.13 17.73
CA LYS A 102 -40.15 86.18 16.95
C LYS A 102 -39.52 85.15 17.87
N PHE A 103 -39.77 83.87 17.59
CA PHE A 103 -39.20 82.75 18.33
C PHE A 103 -38.21 81.98 17.45
N MET A 104 -37.03 81.67 17.99
CA MET A 104 -36.00 80.91 17.24
C MET A 104 -36.37 79.45 16.99
N GLY A 105 -37.35 78.91 17.72
CA GLY A 105 -37.91 77.57 17.48
C GLY A 105 -38.88 77.51 16.29
N GLU A 106 -39.37 78.65 15.81
CA GLU A 106 -40.19 78.72 14.60
C GLU A 106 -39.30 78.47 13.37
N ASP A 107 -39.45 77.29 12.78
CA ASP A 107 -38.67 76.90 11.62
C ASP A 107 -39.43 77.15 10.32
N LEU A 108 -39.16 78.31 9.71
CA LEU A 108 -39.72 78.70 8.42
C LEU A 108 -39.20 77.79 7.28
N ASN A 109 -38.05 77.14 7.46
CA ASN A 109 -37.41 76.29 6.45
C ASN A 109 -37.73 74.80 6.62
N TYR A 110 -38.69 74.46 7.49
CA TYR A 110 -39.07 73.07 7.79
C TYR A 110 -39.31 72.24 6.52
N ASN A 111 -40.10 72.78 5.59
CA ASN A 111 -40.44 72.09 4.33
C ASN A 111 -39.20 71.85 3.45
N GLN A 112 -38.28 72.81 3.39
CA GLN A 112 -37.03 72.67 2.63
C GLN A 112 -36.12 71.62 3.28
N ARG A 113 -35.95 71.67 4.61
CA ARG A 113 -35.15 70.68 5.34
C ARG A 113 -35.70 69.27 5.14
N VAL A 114 -37.02 69.08 5.29
CA VAL A 114 -37.67 67.78 5.09
C VAL A 114 -37.49 67.29 3.66
N ARG A 115 -37.57 68.18 2.66
CA ARG A 115 -37.29 67.82 1.27
C ARG A 115 -35.87 67.30 1.09
N PHE A 116 -34.87 68.03 1.58
CA PHE A 116 -33.47 67.59 1.49
C PHE A 116 -33.23 66.25 2.22
N GLN A 117 -33.81 66.07 3.39
CA GLN A 117 -33.71 64.80 4.13
C GLN A 117 -34.32 63.63 3.35
N LYS A 118 -35.48 63.84 2.70
CA LYS A 118 -36.11 62.83 1.85
C LYS A 118 -35.26 62.51 0.61
N GLU A 119 -34.67 63.52 -0.02
CA GLU A 119 -33.76 63.35 -1.15
C GLU A 119 -32.51 62.54 -0.73
N GLN A 120 -31.88 62.88 0.39
CA GLN A 120 -30.74 62.13 0.94
C GLN A 120 -31.10 60.67 1.24
N LEU A 121 -32.22 60.43 1.92
CA LEU A 121 -32.67 59.08 2.25
C LEU A 121 -32.95 58.26 0.99
N ARG A 122 -33.53 58.87 -0.04
CA ARG A 122 -33.77 58.24 -1.33
C ARG A 122 -32.46 57.82 -1.99
N GLU A 123 -31.49 58.72 -2.08
CA GLU A 123 -30.18 58.42 -2.69
C GLU A 123 -29.43 57.32 -1.93
N TRP A 124 -29.42 57.36 -0.59
CA TRP A 124 -28.83 56.30 0.23
C TRP A 124 -29.51 54.95 0.03
N SER A 125 -30.84 54.93 -0.01
CA SER A 125 -31.60 53.70 -0.24
C SER A 125 -31.32 53.11 -1.63
N LEU A 126 -31.24 53.96 -2.66
CA LEU A 126 -30.89 53.53 -4.02
C LEU A 126 -29.47 53.00 -4.09
N GLN A 127 -28.52 53.65 -3.41
CA GLN A 127 -27.13 53.19 -3.35
C GLN A 127 -27.04 51.81 -2.68
N GLN A 128 -27.67 51.63 -1.52
CA GLN A 128 -27.69 50.33 -0.84
C GLN A 128 -28.34 49.23 -1.68
N GLN A 129 -29.42 49.54 -2.42
CA GLN A 129 -30.03 48.57 -3.32
C GLN A 129 -29.11 48.19 -4.48
N ARG A 130 -28.34 49.13 -5.03
CA ARG A 130 -27.36 48.85 -6.09
C ARG A 130 -26.23 47.98 -5.55
N ASP A 131 -25.67 48.34 -4.40
CA ASP A 131 -24.57 47.60 -3.78
C ASP A 131 -25.00 46.17 -3.41
N TRP A 132 -26.20 46.00 -2.87
CA TRP A 132 -26.77 44.69 -2.60
C TRP A 132 -26.97 43.85 -3.87
N LYS A 133 -27.50 44.46 -4.95
CA LYS A 133 -27.67 43.76 -6.24
C LYS A 133 -26.33 43.36 -6.85
N ASN A 134 -25.32 44.22 -6.76
CA ASN A 134 -23.98 43.94 -7.26
C ASN A 134 -23.34 42.81 -6.46
N ALA A 135 -23.36 42.88 -5.12
CA ALA A 135 -22.85 41.82 -4.26
C ALA A 135 -23.54 40.47 -4.51
N LEU A 136 -24.87 40.48 -4.73
CA LEU A 136 -25.61 39.27 -5.09
C LEU A 136 -25.22 38.72 -6.46
N ALA A 137 -24.95 39.60 -7.45
CA ALA A 137 -24.48 39.19 -8.76
C ALA A 137 -23.07 38.59 -8.70
N ASP A 138 -22.17 39.22 -7.93
CA ASP A 138 -20.80 38.74 -7.69
C ASP A 138 -20.81 37.38 -6.98
N GLN A 139 -21.66 37.22 -5.96
CA GLN A 139 -21.84 35.94 -5.28
C GLN A 139 -22.32 34.85 -6.25
N LYS A 140 -23.38 35.13 -7.04
CA LYS A 140 -23.88 34.17 -8.03
C LYS A 140 -22.83 33.80 -9.07
N TYR A 141 -22.02 34.76 -9.49
CA TYR A 141 -20.95 34.51 -10.44
C TYR A 141 -19.84 33.66 -9.82
N ALA A 142 -19.46 33.91 -8.56
CA ALA A 142 -18.51 33.09 -7.82
C ALA A 142 -19.03 31.65 -7.64
N ASP A 143 -20.29 31.48 -7.26
CA ASP A 143 -20.94 30.17 -7.13
C ASP A 143 -20.97 29.42 -8.47
N TYR A 144 -21.31 30.11 -9.57
CA TYR A 144 -21.27 29.54 -10.92
C TYR A 144 -19.86 29.06 -11.32
N LEU A 145 -18.83 29.87 -11.04
CA LEU A 145 -17.44 29.50 -11.31
C LEU A 145 -17.01 28.30 -10.46
N TYR A 146 -17.42 28.26 -9.19
CA TYR A 146 -17.15 27.14 -8.30
C TYR A 146 -17.78 25.85 -8.81
N ASP A 147 -19.06 25.87 -9.18
CA ASP A 147 -19.75 24.71 -9.73
C ASP A 147 -19.14 24.24 -11.05
N LYS A 148 -18.76 25.17 -11.93
CA LYS A 148 -18.06 24.85 -13.17
C LYS A 148 -16.72 24.15 -12.89
N ASN A 149 -15.92 24.71 -11.98
CA ASN A 149 -14.64 24.11 -11.59
C ASN A 149 -14.81 22.73 -10.95
N ARG A 150 -15.84 22.54 -10.13
CA ARG A 150 -16.18 21.25 -9.53
C ARG A 150 -16.46 20.20 -10.61
N ILE A 151 -17.32 20.53 -11.58
CA ILE A 151 -17.66 19.63 -12.69
C ILE A 151 -16.41 19.28 -13.51
N GLU A 152 -15.54 20.26 -13.80
CA GLU A 152 -14.29 20.01 -14.53
C GLU A 152 -13.33 19.09 -13.76
N LEU A 153 -13.24 19.24 -12.44
CA LEU A 153 -12.43 18.36 -11.58
C LEU A 153 -12.98 16.95 -11.54
N ASP A 154 -14.31 16.78 -11.43
CA ASP A 154 -14.96 15.48 -11.45
C ASP A 154 -14.71 14.78 -12.80
N GLN A 155 -14.84 15.50 -13.92
CA GLN A 155 -14.54 14.97 -15.25
C GLN A 155 -13.08 14.51 -15.38
N LYS A 156 -12.12 15.34 -14.93
CA LYS A 156 -10.70 14.97 -14.93
C LYS A 156 -10.43 13.74 -14.06
N THR A 157 -11.10 13.63 -12.93
CA THR A 157 -10.97 12.48 -12.02
C THR A 157 -11.47 11.21 -12.68
N MET A 158 -12.64 11.25 -13.33
CA MET A 158 -13.21 10.13 -14.08
C MET A 158 -12.29 9.70 -15.24
N GLU A 159 -11.73 10.66 -16.00
CA GLU A 159 -10.79 10.35 -17.06
C GLU A 159 -9.50 9.69 -16.53
N GLN A 160 -8.98 10.18 -15.40
CA GLN A 160 -7.80 9.63 -14.76
C GLN A 160 -8.04 8.19 -14.30
N GLN A 161 -9.20 7.93 -13.66
CA GLN A 161 -9.61 6.59 -13.26
C GLN A 161 -9.72 5.65 -14.46
N ARG A 162 -10.35 6.07 -15.55
CA ARG A 162 -10.46 5.27 -16.78
C ARG A 162 -9.09 4.90 -17.33
N LYS A 163 -8.17 5.87 -17.42
CA LYS A 163 -6.79 5.65 -17.87
C LYS A 163 -6.02 4.71 -16.94
N GLU A 164 -6.24 4.81 -15.64
CA GLU A 164 -5.62 3.93 -14.66
C GLU A 164 -6.13 2.49 -14.81
N GLU A 165 -7.45 2.30 -14.97
CA GLU A 165 -8.03 0.99 -15.23
C GLU A 165 -7.51 0.37 -16.53
N GLU A 166 -7.47 1.14 -17.62
CA GLU A 166 -6.92 0.70 -18.90
C GLU A 166 -5.45 0.25 -18.74
N LYS A 167 -4.63 1.01 -18.01
CA LYS A 167 -3.24 0.64 -17.71
C LYS A 167 -3.17 -0.64 -16.87
N ARG A 168 -3.96 -0.76 -15.81
CA ARG A 168 -4.01 -1.97 -14.97
C ARG A 168 -4.39 -3.20 -15.81
N ARG A 169 -5.40 -3.08 -16.68
CA ARG A 169 -5.79 -4.15 -17.60
C ARG A 169 -4.67 -4.52 -18.56
N ALA A 170 -3.98 -3.54 -19.14
CA ALA A 170 -2.86 -3.78 -20.04
C ALA A 170 -1.68 -4.49 -19.34
N VAL A 171 -1.34 -4.06 -18.12
CA VAL A 171 -0.31 -4.71 -17.30
C VAL A 171 -0.70 -6.15 -16.96
N CYS A 172 -1.93 -6.39 -16.51
CA CYS A 172 -2.42 -7.73 -16.22
C CYS A 172 -2.38 -8.64 -17.45
N ALA A 173 -2.75 -8.13 -18.63
CA ALA A 173 -2.67 -8.88 -19.89
C ALA A 173 -1.21 -9.24 -20.23
N ALA A 174 -0.29 -8.27 -20.17
CA ALA A 174 1.13 -8.51 -20.43
C ALA A 174 1.74 -9.53 -19.46
N VAL A 175 1.43 -9.45 -18.16
CA VAL A 175 1.89 -10.42 -17.15
C VAL A 175 1.32 -11.81 -17.42
N LYS A 176 0.04 -11.91 -17.82
CA LYS A 176 -0.59 -13.18 -18.18
C LYS A 176 0.12 -13.83 -19.38
N ASP A 177 0.42 -13.06 -20.42
CA ASP A 177 1.10 -13.56 -21.62
C ASP A 177 2.56 -13.95 -21.32
N PHE A 178 3.25 -13.19 -20.46
CA PHE A 178 4.57 -13.55 -19.96
C PHE A 178 4.54 -14.87 -19.16
N ASN A 179 3.59 -15.03 -18.22
CA ASN A 179 3.48 -16.26 -17.45
C ASN A 179 3.13 -17.46 -18.34
N ARG A 180 2.33 -17.25 -19.39
CA ARG A 180 1.99 -18.30 -20.36
C ARG A 180 3.21 -18.74 -21.17
N THR A 181 4.00 -17.79 -21.66
CA THR A 181 5.24 -18.07 -22.40
C THR A 181 6.27 -18.75 -21.51
N GLN A 182 6.46 -18.27 -20.28
CA GLN A 182 7.34 -18.89 -19.30
C GLN A 182 6.90 -20.34 -18.97
N ALA A 183 5.59 -20.59 -18.83
CA ALA A 183 5.08 -21.93 -18.59
C ALA A 183 5.34 -22.88 -19.78
N SER A 184 5.19 -22.40 -21.02
CA SER A 184 5.56 -23.20 -22.20
C SER A 184 7.05 -23.48 -22.28
N GLU A 185 7.91 -22.50 -22.02
CA GLU A 185 9.37 -22.68 -22.00
C GLU A 185 9.80 -23.71 -20.95
N VAL A 186 9.21 -23.65 -19.75
CA VAL A 186 9.48 -24.62 -18.68
C VAL A 186 9.02 -26.03 -19.06
N ALA A 187 7.86 -26.15 -19.72
CA ALA A 187 7.37 -27.44 -20.21
C ALA A 187 8.27 -28.02 -21.31
N GLU A 188 8.72 -27.20 -22.26
CA GLU A 188 9.68 -27.59 -23.30
C GLU A 188 11.00 -28.04 -22.69
N ARG A 189 11.54 -27.28 -21.72
CA ARG A 189 12.76 -27.66 -21.02
C ARG A 189 12.63 -29.01 -20.31
N MET A 190 11.52 -29.22 -19.59
CA MET A 190 11.25 -30.51 -18.95
C MET A 190 11.14 -31.66 -19.96
N ASN A 191 10.56 -31.44 -21.13
CA ASN A 191 10.49 -32.46 -22.18
C ASN A 191 11.89 -32.78 -22.74
N LEU A 192 12.72 -31.76 -22.95
CA LEU A 192 14.10 -31.94 -23.39
C LEU A 192 14.93 -32.69 -22.35
N GLU A 193 14.82 -32.32 -21.07
CA GLU A 193 15.50 -33.00 -19.96
C GLU A 193 15.05 -34.47 -19.86
N LYS A 194 13.74 -34.75 -20.00
CA LYS A 194 13.24 -36.14 -20.06
C LYS A 194 13.82 -36.91 -21.23
N HIS A 195 13.87 -36.30 -22.42
CA HIS A 195 14.45 -36.95 -23.59
C HIS A 195 15.95 -37.19 -23.45
N GLN A 196 16.70 -36.24 -22.87
CA GLN A 196 18.11 -36.43 -22.55
C GLN A 196 18.29 -37.56 -21.56
N LYS A 197 17.54 -37.56 -20.47
CA LYS A 197 17.60 -38.63 -19.47
C LYS A 197 17.31 -40.00 -20.08
N ILE A 198 16.29 -40.14 -20.92
CA ILE A 198 15.99 -41.41 -21.59
C ILE A 198 17.15 -41.85 -22.50
N LYS A 199 17.80 -40.91 -23.20
CA LYS A 199 18.99 -41.23 -24.00
C LYS A 199 20.15 -41.67 -23.12
N ASP A 200 20.44 -40.94 -22.06
CA ASP A 200 21.52 -41.26 -21.12
C ASP A 200 21.28 -42.63 -20.45
N ASP A 201 20.05 -42.91 -20.02
CA ASP A 201 19.63 -44.19 -19.45
C ASP A 201 19.82 -45.32 -20.50
N MET A 202 19.46 -45.08 -21.77
CA MET A 202 19.62 -46.05 -22.85
C MET A 202 21.09 -46.30 -23.19
N ASP A 203 21.91 -45.24 -23.20
CA ASP A 203 23.35 -45.33 -23.41
C ASP A 203 24.02 -46.06 -22.25
N GLU A 204 23.60 -45.83 -21.00
CA GLU A 204 24.06 -46.60 -19.83
C GLU A 204 23.72 -48.08 -19.98
N ILE A 205 22.46 -48.42 -20.31
CA ILE A 205 22.04 -49.81 -20.53
C ILE A 205 22.86 -50.45 -21.64
N SER A 206 23.05 -49.77 -22.77
CA SER A 206 23.84 -50.28 -23.90
C SER A 206 25.30 -50.52 -23.48
N ASN A 207 25.91 -49.56 -22.77
CA ASN A 207 27.27 -49.68 -22.27
C ASN A 207 27.43 -50.80 -21.25
N LEU A 208 26.45 -51.01 -20.37
CA LEU A 208 26.46 -52.12 -19.41
C LEU A 208 26.34 -53.46 -20.11
N LEU A 209 25.42 -53.59 -21.08
CA LEU A 209 25.22 -54.82 -21.85
C LEU A 209 26.45 -55.19 -22.70
N GLN A 210 27.09 -54.20 -23.33
CA GLN A 210 28.33 -54.39 -24.08
C GLN A 210 29.56 -54.51 -23.17
N GLY A 211 29.45 -54.05 -21.93
CA GLY A 211 30.51 -54.08 -20.95
C GLY A 211 30.95 -55.52 -20.65
N ASP A 212 32.24 -55.67 -20.39
CA ASP A 212 32.85 -56.99 -20.17
C ASP A 212 32.34 -57.74 -18.92
N LEU A 213 31.69 -57.02 -17.99
CA LEU A 213 31.11 -57.63 -16.78
C LEU A 213 29.87 -58.46 -17.11
N LEU A 214 28.89 -57.88 -17.82
CA LEU A 214 27.63 -58.58 -18.16
C LEU A 214 27.78 -59.53 -19.36
N SER A 215 28.65 -59.21 -20.32
CA SER A 215 28.97 -60.11 -21.44
C SER A 215 29.90 -61.28 -21.05
N GLU A 216 30.37 -61.29 -19.80
CA GLU A 216 31.33 -62.24 -19.25
C GLU A 216 32.55 -62.50 -20.14
N ASN A 217 33.03 -61.48 -20.86
CA ASN A 217 34.08 -61.62 -21.86
C ASN A 217 35.32 -62.39 -21.30
N PRO A 218 35.71 -63.54 -21.88
CA PRO A 218 36.83 -64.36 -21.40
C PRO A 218 38.19 -63.68 -21.61
N GLU A 219 38.28 -62.67 -22.50
CA GLU A 219 39.51 -61.93 -22.76
C GLU A 219 39.97 -61.08 -21.57
N GLN A 220 39.09 -60.77 -20.62
CA GLN A 220 39.43 -60.10 -19.36
C GLN A 220 40.47 -60.86 -18.53
N ALA A 221 40.57 -62.18 -18.73
CA ALA A 221 41.50 -63.02 -18.00
C ALA A 221 42.93 -62.95 -18.57
N VAL A 222 43.13 -62.35 -19.75
CA VAL A 222 44.43 -62.25 -20.42
C VAL A 222 45.31 -61.19 -19.73
N SER A 223 46.49 -61.60 -19.25
CA SER A 223 47.43 -60.68 -18.63
C SER A 223 48.08 -59.75 -19.67
N SER A 224 48.24 -58.47 -19.33
CA SER A 224 49.02 -57.51 -20.13
C SER A 224 50.48 -57.95 -20.34
N PHE A 225 51.03 -58.78 -19.45
CA PHE A 225 52.39 -59.32 -19.54
C PHE A 225 52.52 -60.55 -20.45
N GLY A 226 51.44 -60.97 -21.12
CA GLY A 226 51.47 -61.97 -22.19
C GLY A 226 50.33 -63.00 -22.12
N ARG A 227 49.94 -63.51 -23.30
CA ARG A 227 48.78 -64.40 -23.49
C ARG A 227 48.83 -65.74 -22.75
N HIS A 228 50.02 -66.17 -22.32
CA HIS A 228 50.21 -67.41 -21.58
C HIS A 228 49.97 -67.25 -20.07
N ARG A 229 49.81 -66.02 -19.57
CA ARG A 229 49.50 -65.72 -18.17
C ARG A 229 48.06 -65.27 -18.04
N VAL A 230 47.41 -65.84 -17.03
CA VAL A 230 46.02 -65.54 -16.69
C VAL A 230 45.98 -64.72 -15.41
N ILE A 231 45.11 -63.71 -15.35
CA ILE A 231 44.83 -62.96 -14.13
C ILE A 231 43.93 -63.83 -13.23
N PRO A 232 44.38 -64.27 -12.03
CA PRO A 232 43.64 -65.24 -11.21
C PRO A 232 42.22 -64.81 -10.86
N ASP A 233 42.03 -63.55 -10.47
CA ASP A 233 40.75 -63.01 -10.01
C ASP A 233 39.69 -62.94 -11.13
N ARG A 234 40.10 -62.98 -12.40
CA ARG A 234 39.23 -62.82 -13.58
C ARG A 234 39.12 -64.09 -14.40
N TRP A 235 39.67 -65.21 -13.91
CA TRP A 235 39.67 -66.46 -14.64
C TRP A 235 38.30 -67.16 -14.58
N LYS A 236 37.70 -67.42 -15.76
CA LYS A 236 36.35 -67.99 -15.91
C LYS A 236 36.35 -69.40 -16.51
N GLY A 237 37.45 -70.14 -16.30
CA GLY A 237 37.61 -71.51 -16.82
C GLY A 237 38.42 -71.58 -18.13
N MET A 238 38.56 -72.79 -18.66
CA MET A 238 39.33 -73.08 -19.87
C MET A 238 38.51 -72.80 -21.13
N ASN A 239 39.16 -72.31 -22.20
CA ASN A 239 38.50 -72.11 -23.49
C ASN A 239 38.04 -73.47 -24.06
N TRP A 240 37.00 -73.45 -24.91
CA TRP A 240 36.47 -74.63 -25.57
C TRP A 240 37.55 -75.40 -26.33
N ASP A 241 38.44 -74.70 -27.02
CA ASP A 241 39.57 -75.31 -27.74
C ASP A 241 40.54 -76.04 -26.80
N GLN A 242 40.81 -75.48 -25.61
CA GLN A 242 41.67 -76.11 -24.61
C GLN A 242 41.01 -77.35 -24.01
N LEU A 243 39.71 -77.29 -23.71
CA LEU A 243 38.95 -78.43 -23.25
C LEU A 243 38.90 -79.54 -24.30
N MET A 244 38.76 -79.19 -25.59
CA MET A 244 38.81 -80.16 -26.68
C MET A 244 40.18 -80.81 -26.80
N ALA A 245 41.27 -80.05 -26.67
CA ALA A 245 42.63 -80.61 -26.68
C ALA A 245 42.87 -81.59 -25.52
N ILE A 246 42.33 -81.30 -24.33
CA ILE A 246 42.39 -82.22 -23.18
C ILE A 246 41.59 -83.50 -23.46
N ARG A 247 40.35 -83.38 -23.96
CA ARG A 247 39.53 -84.54 -24.31
C ARG A 247 40.22 -85.43 -25.35
N TYR A 248 40.81 -84.81 -26.37
CA TYR A 248 41.59 -85.51 -27.39
C TYR A 248 42.79 -86.25 -26.75
N SER A 249 43.54 -85.58 -25.88
CA SER A 249 44.68 -86.19 -25.17
C SER A 249 44.25 -87.36 -24.27
N GLN A 250 43.12 -87.24 -23.56
CA GLN A 250 42.54 -88.32 -22.76
C GLN A 250 42.15 -89.53 -23.61
N GLN A 251 41.57 -89.29 -24.79
CA GLN A 251 41.23 -90.35 -25.74
C GLN A 251 42.50 -91.11 -26.19
N GLN A 252 43.58 -90.38 -26.49
CA GLN A 252 44.87 -90.99 -26.83
C GLN A 252 45.43 -91.85 -25.68
N GLN A 253 45.37 -91.36 -24.44
CA GLN A 253 45.80 -92.12 -23.26
C GLN A 253 45.00 -93.41 -23.04
N VAL A 254 43.68 -93.40 -23.31
CA VAL A 254 42.85 -94.61 -23.24
C VAL A 254 43.30 -95.64 -24.26
N LEU A 255 43.56 -95.22 -25.51
CA LEU A 255 44.05 -96.10 -26.58
C LEU A 255 45.44 -96.66 -26.25
N GLU A 256 46.34 -95.84 -25.72
CA GLU A 256 47.68 -96.27 -25.31
C GLU A 256 47.62 -97.27 -24.15
N LYS A 257 46.76 -97.05 -23.16
CA LYS A 257 46.57 -97.98 -22.04
C LYS A 257 45.96 -99.32 -22.48
N LEU A 258 45.06 -99.31 -23.46
CA LEU A 258 44.54 -100.53 -24.08
C LEU A 258 45.66 -101.30 -24.78
N ARG A 259 46.50 -100.62 -25.56
CA ARG A 259 47.65 -101.23 -26.22
C ARG A 259 48.64 -101.86 -25.22
N LEU A 260 48.97 -101.16 -24.14
CA LEU A 260 49.87 -101.70 -23.10
C LEU A 260 49.32 -102.95 -22.41
N LYS A 261 47.99 -103.02 -22.18
CA LYS A 261 47.35 -104.23 -21.64
C LYS A 261 47.42 -105.41 -22.60
N GLU A 262 47.26 -105.17 -23.90
CA GLU A 262 47.41 -106.19 -24.93
C GLU A 262 48.85 -106.74 -24.95
N GLU A 263 49.84 -105.86 -24.87
CA GLU A 263 51.27 -106.22 -24.79
C GLU A 263 51.63 -106.96 -23.49
N GLU A 264 51.00 -106.62 -22.37
CA GLU A 264 51.14 -107.36 -21.09
C GLU A 264 50.53 -108.77 -21.18
N HIS A 265 49.32 -108.91 -21.73
CA HIS A 265 48.67 -110.20 -21.93
C HIS A 265 49.49 -111.12 -22.85
N GLN A 266 50.10 -110.58 -23.91
CA GLN A 266 51.00 -111.34 -24.78
C GLN A 266 52.25 -111.82 -24.04
N ARG A 267 52.87 -110.96 -23.23
CA ARG A 267 54.05 -111.33 -22.42
C ARG A 267 53.74 -112.40 -21.39
N ASP A 268 52.61 -112.30 -20.69
CA ASP A 268 52.18 -113.31 -19.72
C ASP A 268 51.92 -114.67 -20.38
N ALA A 269 51.27 -114.68 -21.55
CA ALA A 269 51.03 -115.90 -22.33
C ALA A 269 52.35 -116.55 -22.79
N GLU A 270 53.35 -115.76 -23.19
CA GLU A 270 54.68 -116.27 -23.53
C GLU A 270 55.41 -116.84 -22.30
N TRP A 271 55.30 -116.18 -21.16
CA TRP A 271 55.90 -116.61 -19.90
C TRP A 271 55.30 -117.93 -19.41
N ASP A 272 53.98 -118.08 -19.49
CA ASP A 272 53.30 -119.33 -19.14
C ASP A 272 53.62 -120.47 -20.11
N ARG A 273 53.79 -120.18 -21.41
CA ARG A 273 54.28 -121.16 -22.39
C ARG A 273 55.68 -121.67 -22.01
N GLN A 274 56.59 -120.76 -21.65
CA GLN A 274 57.94 -121.12 -21.21
C GLN A 274 57.90 -121.94 -19.91
N ARG A 275 57.05 -121.56 -18.95
CA ARG A 275 56.86 -122.28 -17.68
C ARG A 275 56.38 -123.71 -17.90
N LEU A 276 55.40 -123.91 -18.77
CA LEU A 276 54.88 -125.24 -19.13
C LEU A 276 55.94 -126.11 -19.82
N GLN A 277 56.73 -125.53 -20.73
CA GLN A 277 57.84 -126.24 -21.39
C GLN A 277 58.93 -126.66 -20.39
N ALA A 278 59.31 -125.76 -19.47
CA ALA A 278 60.29 -126.05 -18.43
C ALA A 278 59.81 -127.16 -17.47
N ALA A 279 58.55 -127.12 -17.02
CA ALA A 279 57.97 -128.17 -16.19
C ALA A 279 57.96 -129.54 -16.90
N ARG A 280 57.66 -129.55 -18.21
CA ARG A 280 57.67 -130.77 -19.02
C ARG A 280 59.08 -131.35 -19.19
N ALA A 281 60.08 -130.49 -19.36
CA ALA A 281 61.49 -130.88 -19.44
C ALA A 281 61.98 -131.45 -18.10
N GLN A 282 61.63 -130.83 -16.96
CA GLN A 282 61.96 -131.34 -15.62
C GLN A 282 61.39 -132.74 -15.38
N LEU A 283 60.12 -132.97 -15.72
CA LEU A 283 59.47 -134.29 -15.61
C LEU A 283 60.16 -135.38 -16.45
N LEU A 284 60.66 -135.04 -17.63
CA LEU A 284 61.42 -135.98 -18.46
C LEU A 284 62.78 -136.32 -17.84
N LEU A 285 63.46 -135.32 -17.28
CA LEU A 285 64.76 -135.46 -16.62
C LEU A 285 64.65 -136.32 -15.34
N GLU A 286 63.58 -136.11 -14.56
CA GLU A 286 63.29 -136.89 -13.35
C GLU A 286 63.04 -138.38 -13.68
N ARG A 287 62.29 -138.68 -14.76
CA ARG A 287 62.11 -140.07 -15.24
C ARG A 287 63.42 -140.71 -15.68
N GLN A 288 64.32 -139.96 -16.32
CA GLN A 288 65.62 -140.47 -16.73
C GLN A 288 66.48 -140.81 -15.51
N GLN A 289 66.51 -139.95 -14.50
CA GLN A 289 67.20 -140.19 -13.23
C GLN A 289 66.67 -141.43 -12.50
N GLN A 290 65.35 -141.63 -12.49
CA GLN A 290 64.75 -142.82 -11.88
C GLN A 290 65.13 -144.12 -12.62
N ARG A 291 65.27 -144.09 -13.95
CA ARG A 291 65.73 -145.25 -14.74
C ARG A 291 67.18 -145.58 -14.42
N GLN A 292 68.07 -144.59 -14.44
CA GLN A 292 69.49 -144.76 -14.10
C GLN A 292 69.67 -145.26 -12.65
N SER A 293 68.90 -144.74 -11.70
CA SER A 293 68.95 -145.20 -10.31
C SER A 293 68.51 -146.65 -10.13
N ARG A 294 67.55 -147.13 -10.94
CA ARG A 294 67.16 -148.55 -10.96
C ARG A 294 68.25 -149.45 -11.54
N GLU A 295 68.95 -149.00 -12.58
CA GLU A 295 70.08 -149.73 -13.17
C GLU A 295 71.25 -149.83 -12.19
N CYS A 296 71.64 -148.72 -11.53
CA CYS A 296 72.69 -148.73 -10.51
C CYS A 296 72.35 -149.64 -9.33
N ARG A 297 71.09 -149.69 -8.87
CA ARG A 297 70.67 -150.63 -7.80
C ARG A 297 70.83 -152.09 -8.22
N ARG A 298 70.43 -152.44 -9.44
CA ARG A 298 70.61 -153.81 -9.96
C ARG A 298 72.08 -154.22 -10.03
N ALA A 299 72.97 -153.30 -10.42
CA ALA A 299 74.42 -153.55 -10.45
C ALA A 299 75.01 -153.71 -9.04
N LEU A 300 74.56 -152.91 -8.06
CA LEU A 300 74.98 -153.07 -6.66
C LEU A 300 74.50 -154.40 -6.06
N ASP A 301 73.27 -154.82 -6.36
CA ASP A 301 72.73 -156.09 -5.88
C ASP A 301 73.52 -157.30 -6.42
N SER A 302 73.99 -157.25 -7.68
CA SER A 302 74.83 -158.31 -8.24
C SER A 302 76.21 -158.38 -7.57
N ILE A 303 76.85 -157.22 -7.33
CA ILE A 303 78.17 -157.16 -6.68
C ILE A 303 78.10 -157.67 -5.23
N ASN A 304 77.06 -157.30 -4.49
CA ASN A 304 76.85 -157.78 -3.11
C ASN A 304 76.65 -159.31 -3.04
N ALA A 305 76.03 -159.91 -4.06
CA ALA A 305 75.84 -161.35 -4.11
C ALA A 305 77.15 -162.13 -4.34
N GLU A 306 78.12 -161.55 -5.05
CA GLU A 306 79.47 -162.12 -5.24
C GLU A 306 80.31 -162.01 -3.97
N LEU A 307 80.34 -160.82 -3.34
CA LEU A 307 81.06 -160.57 -2.09
C LEU A 307 80.61 -161.53 -0.96
N SER A 308 79.31 -161.81 -0.89
CA SER A 308 78.73 -162.73 0.10
C SER A 308 79.23 -164.16 -0.04
N ARG A 309 79.49 -164.63 -1.28
CA ARG A 309 80.06 -165.96 -1.53
C ARG A 309 81.52 -166.04 -1.10
N GLU A 310 82.32 -165.02 -1.45
CA GLU A 310 83.74 -164.96 -1.07
C GLU A 310 83.93 -164.95 0.44
N GLN A 311 83.09 -164.19 1.16
CA GLN A 311 83.19 -164.07 2.61
C GLN A 311 82.79 -165.35 3.36
N LYS A 312 81.85 -166.13 2.81
CA LYS A 312 81.52 -167.47 3.34
C LYS A 312 82.67 -168.45 3.15
N ALA A 313 83.35 -168.45 2.01
CA ALA A 313 84.51 -169.32 1.76
C ALA A 313 85.66 -169.02 2.72
N LYS A 314 85.95 -167.73 2.96
CA LYS A 314 87.02 -167.29 3.87
C LYS A 314 86.78 -167.68 5.34
N ASN A 315 85.52 -167.62 5.79
CA ASN A 315 85.15 -168.01 7.17
C ASN A 315 85.25 -169.52 7.43
N ILE A 316 85.11 -170.37 6.39
CA ILE A 316 85.29 -171.82 6.53
C ILE A 316 86.78 -172.12 6.74
N TYR A 317 87.67 -171.48 5.97
CA TYR A 317 89.12 -171.65 6.08
C TYR A 317 89.67 -171.29 7.48
N LEU A 318 89.28 -170.13 8.03
CA LEU A 318 89.73 -169.70 9.38
C LEU A 318 89.33 -170.67 10.50
N LYS A 319 88.21 -171.38 10.35
CA LYS A 319 87.68 -172.26 11.40
C LYS A 319 88.40 -173.60 11.49
N GLU A 320 88.93 -174.12 10.40
CA GLU A 320 89.50 -175.47 10.35
C GLU A 320 91.02 -175.51 10.57
N GLU A 321 91.77 -174.49 10.14
CA GLU A 321 93.25 -174.51 10.22
C GLU A 321 93.87 -173.64 11.33
N GLU A 322 93.28 -172.51 11.71
CA GLU A 322 93.92 -171.54 12.63
C GLU A 322 93.49 -171.64 14.10
N TYR A 323 92.34 -172.23 14.41
CA TYR A 323 91.75 -172.24 15.76
C TYR A 323 91.76 -173.61 16.46
N SER A 324 92.82 -174.42 16.26
CA SER A 324 93.03 -175.70 16.96
C SER A 324 94.33 -175.67 17.76
N ASN A 325 94.23 -175.59 19.09
CA ASN A 325 95.38 -175.50 19.98
C ASN A 325 95.58 -176.85 20.69
N VAL A 326 96.63 -177.59 20.32
CA VAL A 326 97.04 -178.84 20.98
C VAL A 326 98.07 -178.51 22.08
N PRO A 327 97.91 -178.98 23.33
CA PRO A 327 98.84 -178.66 24.43
C PRO A 327 100.26 -179.19 24.17
N THR A 328 101.27 -178.34 24.40
CA THR A 328 102.69 -178.63 24.19
C THR A 328 103.31 -179.30 25.43
N GLU A 329 104.26 -180.22 25.24
CA GLU A 329 104.87 -181.04 26.31
C GLU A 329 105.47 -180.27 27.51
N GLN A 330 105.78 -178.98 27.36
CA GLN A 330 106.21 -178.10 28.47
C GLN A 330 105.12 -177.90 29.55
N TYR A 331 103.84 -178.06 29.20
CA TYR A 331 102.71 -177.92 30.13
C TYR A 331 102.67 -179.05 31.18
N TYR A 332 103.11 -180.27 30.83
CA TYR A 332 103.04 -181.43 31.72
C TYR A 332 104.23 -181.56 32.69
N ALA A 333 105.32 -180.81 32.47
CA ALA A 333 106.50 -180.83 33.34
C ALA A 333 106.40 -179.90 34.57
N GLN A 334 105.29 -179.16 34.72
CA GLN A 334 105.19 -178.06 35.69
C GLN A 334 104.65 -178.42 37.07
N PHE A 335 104.08 -179.60 37.31
CA PHE A 335 103.37 -179.85 38.58
C PHE A 335 103.76 -181.19 39.23
N ASN A 336 104.10 -181.16 40.53
CA ASN A 336 104.83 -182.14 41.38
C ASN A 336 106.36 -181.88 41.60
N THR A 337 106.85 -180.64 41.52
CA THR A 337 108.29 -180.33 41.67
C THR A 337 108.75 -179.78 43.04
N THR A 338 107.87 -179.57 44.03
CA THR A 338 108.28 -179.20 45.41
C THR A 338 107.29 -179.69 46.47
N SER A 339 107.80 -180.24 47.57
CA SER A 339 107.03 -180.60 48.78
C SER A 339 106.90 -179.40 49.73
N ARG A 340 105.72 -178.80 49.81
CA ARG A 340 105.26 -178.07 50.99
C ARG A 340 103.76 -178.25 51.15
#